data_AF-A0AAD9V3J0-F1
#
_entry.id   AF-A0AAD9V3J0-F1
#
_cell.length_a   1.000
_cell.length_b   1.000
_cell.length_c   1.000
_cell.angle_alpha   90.00
_cell.angle_beta   90.00
_cell.angle_gamma   90.00
#
_symmetry.space_group_name_H-M   'P 1'
#
loop_
_entity.id
_entity.type
_entity.pdbx_description
1 polymer ?
#
loop_
_entity_poly.entity_id
_entity_poly.type
_entity_poly.pdbx_seq_one_letter_code
_entity_poly.pdbx_strand_id
1 'polypeptide(L)'
;MPPFLEPRDTGIVIVESSTLLFLNVVSLLGNALICLAVYRKPQLRTTTNLFIVALAVCDLSSAVFVMPFSSAVLIKGEWIFGDVLCSVQGFFTVLNIYASPCLITLTAFNRYVRIVKTKMYNKLFSMGKCQLWICSVYVVVTTYIVTQVVVGNQKIQFVPGYAVCTSTHLREAAKVIHYSFVVPVFVVGPIVITTICCCRIFKTIRRHNNVLAVKDKSKHEGGRKNEACLDSAVITLIECYN
;
A
#
# COMPACT_ATOMS: atom_id res chain seq x y z
N MET A 1 -7.21 -19.98 -27.50
CA MET A 1 -8.05 -20.67 -26.49
C MET A 1 -8.19 -19.71 -25.33
N PRO A 2 -9.40 -19.27 -24.93
CA PRO A 2 -9.52 -18.42 -23.77
C PRO A 2 -8.94 -19.19 -22.57
N PRO A 3 -8.07 -18.58 -21.77
CA PRO A 3 -7.45 -19.24 -20.64
C PRO A 3 -8.51 -19.48 -19.56
N PHE A 4 -9.08 -20.69 -19.55
CA PHE A 4 -10.01 -21.15 -18.51
C PHE A 4 -9.28 -21.29 -17.18
N LEU A 5 -9.98 -21.03 -16.07
CA LEU A 5 -9.50 -21.43 -14.75
C LEU A 5 -9.53 -22.96 -14.63
N GLU A 6 -8.59 -23.53 -13.87
CA GLU A 6 -8.66 -24.94 -13.51
C GLU A 6 -9.96 -25.25 -12.74
N PRO A 7 -10.48 -26.48 -12.79
CA PRO A 7 -11.66 -26.86 -12.00
C PRO A 7 -11.38 -26.63 -10.51
N ARG A 8 -12.16 -25.75 -9.87
CA ARG A 8 -12.02 -25.39 -8.46
C ARG A 8 -13.25 -25.82 -7.69
N ASP A 9 -13.06 -26.14 -6.41
CA ASP A 9 -14.18 -26.42 -5.52
C ASP A 9 -15.11 -25.20 -5.46
N THR A 10 -16.42 -25.46 -5.58
CA THR A 10 -17.46 -24.42 -5.59
C THR A 10 -17.41 -23.58 -4.31
N GLY A 11 -17.07 -24.19 -3.17
CA GLY A 11 -16.91 -23.47 -1.91
C GLY A 11 -15.79 -22.42 -1.97
N ILE A 12 -14.65 -22.77 -2.56
CA ILE A 12 -13.52 -21.83 -2.73
C ILE A 12 -13.93 -20.65 -3.64
N VAL A 13 -14.62 -20.93 -4.75
CA VAL A 13 -15.08 -19.88 -5.67
C VAL A 13 -16.03 -18.90 -4.97
N ILE A 14 -16.98 -19.42 -4.19
CA ILE A 14 -17.93 -18.59 -3.42
C ILE A 14 -17.19 -17.72 -2.41
N VAL A 15 -16.25 -18.31 -1.65
CA VAL A 15 -15.50 -17.61 -0.61
C VAL A 15 -14.62 -16.50 -1.22
N GLU A 16 -13.85 -16.80 -2.26
CA GLU A 16 -12.97 -15.81 -2.90
C GLU A 16 -13.76 -14.68 -3.56
N SER A 17 -14.80 -15.02 -4.32
CA SER A 17 -15.62 -14.01 -5.02
C SER A 17 -16.35 -13.11 -4.03
N SER A 18 -16.94 -13.67 -2.97
CA SER A 18 -17.63 -12.90 -1.93
C SER A 18 -16.67 -12.01 -1.16
N THR A 19 -15.47 -12.51 -0.82
CA THR A 19 -14.44 -11.74 -0.13
C THR A 19 -13.97 -10.57 -0.99
N LEU A 20 -13.69 -10.81 -2.28
CA LEU A 20 -13.25 -9.75 -3.19
C LEU A 20 -14.33 -8.69 -3.42
N LEU A 21 -15.59 -9.09 -3.57
CA LEU A 21 -16.71 -8.14 -3.70
C LEU A 21 -16.87 -7.28 -2.43
N PHE A 22 -16.77 -7.90 -1.26
CA PHE A 22 -16.82 -7.17 0.01
C PHE A 22 -15.65 -6.16 0.13
N LEU A 23 -14.43 -6.62 -0.13
CA LEU A 23 -13.23 -5.75 -0.12
C LEU A 23 -13.36 -4.63 -1.16
N ASN A 24 -13.96 -4.89 -2.31
CA ASN A 24 -14.20 -3.91 -3.34
C ASN A 24 -15.10 -2.76 -2.85
N VAL A 25 -16.25 -3.09 -2.26
CA VAL A 25 -17.19 -2.11 -1.71
C VAL A 25 -16.55 -1.29 -0.60
N VAL A 26 -15.87 -1.96 0.34
CA VAL A 26 -15.17 -1.29 1.45
C VAL A 26 -14.08 -0.36 0.93
N SER A 27 -13.28 -0.81 -0.05
CA SER A 27 -12.22 -0.01 -0.65
C SER A 27 -12.78 1.21 -1.38
N LEU A 28 -13.84 1.06 -2.17
CA LEU A 28 -14.48 2.18 -2.86
C LEU A 28 -15.00 3.22 -1.87
N LEU A 29 -15.82 2.81 -0.90
CA LEU A 29 -16.42 3.73 0.05
C LEU A 29 -15.37 4.37 0.95
N GLY A 30 -14.48 3.58 1.54
CA GLY A 30 -13.45 4.07 2.46
C GLY A 30 -12.50 5.07 1.80
N ASN A 31 -11.95 4.73 0.63
CA ASN A 31 -11.00 5.58 -0.05
C ASN A 31 -11.66 6.81 -0.70
N ALA A 32 -12.90 6.70 -1.18
CA ALA A 32 -13.65 7.86 -1.65
C ALA A 32 -13.93 8.86 -0.51
N LEU A 33 -14.26 8.37 0.69
CA LEU A 33 -14.46 9.21 1.86
C LEU A 33 -13.18 9.93 2.28
N ILE A 34 -12.02 9.27 2.23
CA ILE A 34 -10.71 9.89 2.49
C ILE A 34 -10.47 11.06 1.53
N CYS A 35 -10.63 10.81 0.22
CA CYS A 35 -10.48 11.85 -0.80
C CYS A 35 -11.45 13.01 -0.60
N LEU A 36 -12.73 12.71 -0.34
CA LEU A 36 -13.77 13.70 -0.10
C LEU A 36 -13.48 14.54 1.15
N ALA A 37 -13.02 13.93 2.24
CA ALA A 37 -12.70 14.63 3.48
C ALA A 37 -11.58 15.65 3.27
N VAL A 38 -10.49 15.26 2.61
CA VAL A 38 -9.35 16.14 2.31
C VAL A 38 -9.75 17.24 1.32
N TYR A 39 -10.59 16.93 0.33
CA TYR A 39 -11.10 17.91 -0.62
C TYR A 39 -11.97 18.97 0.07
N ARG A 40 -12.93 18.56 0.90
CA ARG A 40 -13.92 19.43 1.57
C ARG A 40 -13.34 20.25 2.72
N LYS A 41 -12.28 19.79 3.38
CA LYS A 41 -11.71 20.47 4.56
C LYS A 41 -10.32 21.02 4.24
N PRO A 42 -10.16 22.34 4.01
CA PRO A 42 -8.87 22.95 3.74
C PRO A 42 -7.82 22.69 4.85
N GLN A 43 -8.26 22.58 6.10
CA GLN A 43 -7.41 22.25 7.26
C GLN A 43 -6.73 20.88 7.13
N LEU A 44 -7.32 19.96 6.35
CA LEU A 44 -6.75 18.64 6.09
C LEU A 44 -5.79 18.64 4.90
N ARG A 45 -5.59 19.74 4.18
CA ARG A 45 -4.64 19.82 3.06
C ARG A 45 -3.23 20.00 3.61
N THR A 46 -2.69 18.91 4.15
CA THR A 46 -1.31 18.81 4.67
C THR A 46 -0.47 17.89 3.79
N THR A 47 0.85 18.01 3.83
CA THR A 47 1.77 17.15 3.07
C THR A 47 1.59 15.67 3.42
N THR A 48 1.31 15.33 4.69
CA THR A 48 0.97 13.97 5.10
C THR A 48 -0.31 13.47 4.43
N ASN A 49 -1.34 14.30 4.38
CA ASN A 49 -2.62 13.90 3.80
C ASN A 49 -2.58 13.82 2.28
N LEU A 50 -1.64 14.50 1.62
CA LEU A 50 -1.40 14.34 0.19
C LEU A 50 -0.93 12.91 -0.15
N PHE A 51 0.01 12.34 0.63
CA PHE A 51 0.42 10.95 0.44
C PHE A 51 -0.71 9.96 0.75
N ILE A 52 -1.55 10.25 1.75
CA ILE A 52 -2.74 9.45 2.06
C ILE A 52 -3.73 9.47 0.88
N VAL A 53 -3.97 10.63 0.27
CA VAL A 53 -4.81 10.74 -0.92
C VAL A 53 -4.20 9.98 -2.11
N ALA A 54 -2.89 10.06 -2.33
CA ALA A 54 -2.23 9.29 -3.38
C ALA A 54 -2.42 7.77 -3.19
N LEU A 55 -2.31 7.28 -1.94
CA LEU A 55 -2.59 5.89 -1.62
C LEU A 55 -4.07 5.53 -1.87
N ALA A 56 -4.99 6.38 -1.43
CA ALA A 56 -6.42 6.21 -1.69
C ALA A 56 -6.74 6.18 -3.20
N VAL A 57 -6.02 6.94 -4.03
CA VAL A 57 -6.16 6.88 -5.50
C VAL A 57 -5.67 5.53 -6.06
N CYS A 58 -4.56 4.99 -5.55
CA CYS A 58 -4.13 3.62 -5.90
C CYS A 58 -5.19 2.58 -5.55
N ASP A 59 -5.76 2.65 -4.34
CA ASP A 59 -6.78 1.72 -3.89
C ASP A 59 -8.08 1.84 -4.69
N LEU A 60 -8.53 3.08 -4.98
CA LEU A 60 -9.68 3.33 -5.87
C LEU A 60 -9.42 2.79 -7.27
N SER A 61 -8.22 2.98 -7.82
CA SER A 61 -7.89 2.45 -9.14
C SER A 61 -7.94 0.91 -9.16
N SER A 62 -7.49 0.24 -8.10
CA SER A 62 -7.61 -1.21 -7.96
C SER A 62 -9.08 -1.64 -7.81
N ALA A 63 -9.86 -0.87 -7.06
CA ALA A 63 -11.27 -1.15 -6.85
C ALA A 63 -12.13 -0.89 -8.10
N VAL A 64 -11.68 -0.06 -9.04
CA VAL A 64 -12.38 0.18 -10.31
C VAL A 64 -11.89 -0.76 -11.41
N PHE A 65 -10.58 -0.93 -11.57
CA PHE A 65 -9.99 -1.58 -12.73
C PHE A 65 -9.53 -3.02 -12.51
N VAL A 66 -9.40 -3.48 -11.25
CA VAL A 66 -8.83 -4.80 -10.95
C VAL A 66 -9.87 -5.71 -10.29
N MET A 67 -10.36 -5.34 -9.12
CA MET A 67 -11.22 -6.20 -8.30
C MET A 67 -12.53 -6.60 -8.99
N PRO A 68 -13.27 -5.71 -9.70
CA PRO A 68 -14.55 -6.09 -10.32
C PRO A 68 -14.35 -7.14 -11.41
N PHE A 69 -13.35 -6.97 -12.26
CA PHE A 69 -13.05 -7.91 -13.34
C PHE A 69 -12.54 -9.25 -12.81
N SER A 70 -11.64 -9.24 -11.82
CA SER A 70 -11.20 -10.46 -11.15
C SER A 70 -12.36 -11.21 -10.48
N SER A 71 -13.29 -10.51 -9.83
CA SER A 71 -14.49 -11.15 -9.24
C SER A 71 -15.38 -11.79 -10.29
N ALA A 72 -15.59 -11.13 -11.43
CA ALA A 72 -16.40 -11.67 -12.53
C ALA A 72 -15.75 -12.91 -13.15
N VAL A 73 -14.42 -12.91 -13.30
CA VAL A 73 -13.63 -14.04 -13.79
C VAL A 73 -13.72 -15.23 -12.83
N LEU A 74 -13.62 -15.00 -11.52
CA LEU A 74 -13.75 -16.06 -10.53
C LEU A 74 -15.12 -16.73 -10.58
N ILE A 75 -16.18 -15.95 -10.78
CA ILE A 75 -17.56 -16.47 -10.91
C ILE A 75 -17.75 -17.22 -12.24
N LYS A 76 -17.22 -16.69 -13.35
CA LYS A 76 -17.42 -17.26 -14.69
C LYS A 76 -16.48 -18.40 -15.03
N GLY A 77 -15.32 -18.49 -14.37
CA GLY A 77 -14.28 -19.47 -14.67
C GLY A 77 -13.44 -19.14 -15.91
N GLU A 78 -13.62 -17.99 -16.53
CA GLU A 78 -12.88 -17.57 -17.73
C GLU A 78 -12.80 -16.05 -17.89
N TRP A 79 -11.82 -15.59 -18.67
CA TRP A 79 -11.68 -14.20 -19.08
C TRP A 79 -12.50 -13.90 -20.36
N ILE A 80 -13.56 -13.11 -20.23
CA ILE A 80 -14.50 -12.80 -21.34
C ILE A 80 -14.45 -11.35 -21.84
N PHE A 81 -13.62 -10.50 -21.24
CA PHE A 81 -13.66 -9.04 -21.47
C PHE A 81 -12.76 -8.57 -22.64
N GLY A 82 -12.09 -9.49 -23.33
CA GLY A 82 -11.18 -9.20 -24.45
C GLY A 82 -9.83 -8.61 -24.04
N ASP A 83 -8.96 -8.40 -25.03
CA ASP A 83 -7.54 -8.06 -24.82
C ASP A 83 -7.31 -6.62 -24.36
N VAL A 84 -8.16 -5.69 -24.80
CA VAL A 84 -8.05 -4.27 -24.42
C VAL A 84 -8.27 -4.10 -22.92
N LEU A 85 -9.38 -4.65 -22.40
CA LEU A 85 -9.65 -4.61 -20.96
C LEU A 85 -8.62 -5.42 -20.16
N CYS A 86 -8.09 -6.51 -20.73
CA CYS A 86 -7.01 -7.26 -20.08
C CYS A 86 -5.73 -6.42 -19.94
N SER A 87 -5.39 -5.66 -20.98
CA SER A 87 -4.24 -4.75 -20.97
C SER A 87 -4.42 -3.63 -19.96
N VAL A 88 -5.63 -3.05 -19.88
CA VAL A 88 -5.97 -2.01 -18.90
C VAL A 88 -5.91 -2.56 -17.48
N GLN A 89 -6.57 -3.68 -17.20
CA GLN A 89 -6.53 -4.32 -15.89
C GLN A 89 -5.09 -4.65 -15.49
N GLY A 90 -4.33 -5.30 -16.37
CA GLY A 90 -2.96 -5.70 -16.06
C GLY A 90 -2.02 -4.53 -15.88
N PHE A 91 -2.21 -3.42 -16.59
CA PHE A 91 -1.48 -2.19 -16.33
C PHE A 91 -1.74 -1.67 -14.91
N PHE A 92 -3.01 -1.53 -14.51
CA PHE A 92 -3.35 -1.06 -13.17
C PHE A 92 -2.95 -2.06 -12.07
N THR A 93 -3.04 -3.36 -12.31
CA THR A 93 -2.55 -4.39 -11.39
C THR A 93 -1.06 -4.20 -11.10
N VAL A 94 -0.24 -4.11 -12.14
CA VAL A 94 1.22 -3.99 -11.98
C VAL A 94 1.61 -2.61 -11.44
N LEU A 95 0.93 -1.56 -11.89
CA LEU A 95 1.13 -0.20 -11.37
C LEU A 95 0.89 -0.15 -9.86
N ASN A 96 -0.22 -0.69 -9.38
CA ASN A 96 -0.56 -0.65 -7.95
C ASN A 96 0.33 -1.55 -7.09
N ILE A 97 0.77 -2.71 -7.61
CA ILE A 97 1.72 -3.60 -6.93
C ILE A 97 3.02 -2.86 -6.55
N TYR A 98 3.49 -1.93 -7.39
CA TYR A 98 4.72 -1.18 -7.13
C TYR A 98 4.50 0.21 -6.55
N ALA A 99 3.45 0.92 -6.97
CA ALA A 99 3.19 2.28 -6.50
C ALA A 99 2.76 2.30 -5.03
N SER A 100 1.86 1.41 -4.61
CA SER A 100 1.30 1.44 -3.25
C SER A 100 2.37 1.26 -2.16
N PRO A 101 3.28 0.27 -2.22
CA PRO A 101 4.35 0.15 -1.21
C PRO A 101 5.27 1.38 -1.15
N CYS A 102 5.62 1.97 -2.30
CA CYS A 102 6.41 3.19 -2.36
C CYS A 102 5.67 4.38 -1.70
N LEU A 103 4.37 4.54 -1.95
CA LEU A 103 3.55 5.59 -1.34
C LEU A 103 3.35 5.39 0.17
N ILE A 104 3.18 4.15 0.63
CA ILE A 104 3.14 3.80 2.06
C ILE A 104 4.46 4.18 2.72
N THR A 105 5.59 3.87 2.07
CA THR A 105 6.93 4.20 2.57
C THR A 105 7.13 5.70 2.66
N LEU A 106 6.74 6.46 1.63
CA LEU A 106 6.79 7.93 1.66
C LEU A 106 5.90 8.50 2.78
N THR A 107 4.72 7.91 3.01
CA THR A 107 3.84 8.31 4.11
C THR A 107 4.51 8.08 5.47
N ALA A 108 5.08 6.89 5.68
CA ALA A 108 5.78 6.52 6.91
C ALA A 108 7.01 7.39 7.14
N PHE A 109 7.82 7.61 6.10
CA PHE A 109 9.01 8.44 6.17
C PHE A 109 8.68 9.91 6.43
N ASN A 110 7.67 10.48 5.76
CA ASN A 110 7.20 11.83 6.02
C ASN A 110 6.73 11.99 7.48
N ARG A 111 5.96 11.03 8.01
CA ARG A 111 5.54 11.03 9.42
C ARG A 111 6.74 10.92 10.37
N TYR A 112 7.70 10.05 10.06
CA TYR A 112 8.91 9.86 10.85
C TYR A 112 9.71 11.17 10.93
N VAL A 113 9.99 11.82 9.80
CA VAL A 113 10.75 13.07 9.78
C VAL A 113 10.00 14.17 10.52
N ARG A 114 8.68 14.25 10.39
CA ARG A 114 7.85 15.23 11.11
C ARG A 114 7.94 15.09 12.62
N ILE A 115 7.83 13.84 13.12
CA ILE A 115 7.75 13.54 14.55
C ILE A 115 9.15 13.50 15.19
N VAL A 116 10.13 12.87 14.54
CA VAL A 116 11.44 12.56 15.14
C VAL A 116 12.51 13.57 14.73
N LYS A 117 12.40 14.18 13.54
CA LYS A 117 13.43 15.06 12.94
C LYS A 117 12.85 16.42 12.53
N THR A 118 12.13 17.06 13.45
CA THR A 118 11.36 18.30 13.20
C THR A 118 12.17 19.42 12.54
N LYS A 119 13.46 19.58 12.89
CA LYS A 119 14.34 20.61 12.29
C LYS A 119 14.57 20.42 10.78
N MET A 120 14.48 19.19 10.26
CA MET A 120 14.72 18.87 8.85
C MET A 120 13.43 18.83 8.02
N TYR A 121 12.27 18.79 8.67
CA TYR A 121 10.98 18.56 8.01
C TYR A 121 10.68 19.59 6.92
N ASN A 122 10.78 20.88 7.23
CA ASN A 122 10.48 21.96 6.27
C ASN A 122 11.45 22.01 5.08
N LYS A 123 12.66 21.45 5.21
CA LYS A 123 13.63 21.37 4.11
C LYS A 123 13.25 20.26 3.12
N LEU A 124 12.85 19.10 3.64
CA LEU A 124 12.56 17.90 2.87
C LEU A 124 11.13 17.85 2.33
N PHE A 125 10.16 18.33 3.11
CA PHE A 125 8.73 18.22 2.80
C PHE A 125 8.08 19.59 2.73
N SER A 126 7.80 20.03 1.51
CA SER A 126 6.86 21.10 1.18
C SER A 126 5.79 20.56 0.23
N MET A 127 4.68 21.27 0.03
CA MET A 127 3.59 20.81 -0.85
C MET A 127 4.09 20.44 -2.25
N GLY A 128 4.82 21.35 -2.91
CA GLY A 128 5.38 21.09 -4.24
C GLY A 128 6.37 19.93 -4.26
N LYS A 129 7.21 19.78 -3.23
CA LYS A 129 8.13 18.62 -3.15
C LYS A 129 7.37 17.32 -2.96
N CYS A 130 6.31 17.29 -2.16
CA CYS A 130 5.51 16.07 -1.95
C CYS A 130 4.78 15.67 -3.23
N GLN A 131 4.24 16.64 -3.98
CA GLN A 131 3.68 16.38 -5.32
C GLN A 131 4.75 15.81 -6.25
N LEU A 132 5.96 16.39 -6.26
CA LEU A 132 7.09 15.86 -7.02
C LEU A 132 7.42 14.41 -6.63
N TRP A 133 7.50 14.09 -5.33
CA TRP A 133 7.74 12.71 -4.87
C TRP A 133 6.68 11.73 -5.39
N ILE A 134 5.39 12.11 -5.32
CA ILE A 134 4.27 11.28 -5.80
C ILE A 134 4.35 11.10 -7.31
N CYS A 135 4.53 12.20 -8.06
CA CYS A 135 4.68 12.15 -9.52
C CYS A 135 5.88 11.28 -9.93
N SER A 136 7.02 11.41 -9.24
CA SER A 136 8.20 10.58 -9.50
C SER A 136 7.92 9.10 -9.30
N VAL A 137 7.17 8.69 -8.26
CA VAL A 137 6.78 7.28 -8.06
C VAL A 137 5.98 6.77 -9.26
N TYR A 138 4.91 7.47 -9.65
CA TYR A 138 4.10 7.05 -10.79
C TYR A 138 4.91 7.02 -12.09
N VAL A 139 5.70 8.05 -12.37
CA VAL A 139 6.53 8.13 -13.58
C VAL A 139 7.53 6.99 -13.63
N VAL A 140 8.26 6.72 -12.55
CA VAL A 140 9.26 5.64 -12.50
C VAL A 140 8.60 4.27 -12.73
N VAL A 141 7.50 4.00 -12.03
CA VAL A 141 6.79 2.71 -12.15
C VAL A 141 6.18 2.55 -13.55
N THR A 142 5.49 3.56 -14.07
CA THR A 142 4.92 3.52 -15.42
C THR A 142 6.00 3.38 -16.49
N THR A 143 7.11 4.11 -16.37
CA THR A 143 8.24 3.99 -17.30
C THR A 143 8.82 2.59 -17.28
N TYR A 144 8.98 1.98 -16.11
CA TYR A 144 9.41 0.59 -15.99
C TYR A 144 8.46 -0.35 -16.74
N ILE A 145 7.16 -0.28 -16.46
CA ILE A 145 6.14 -1.14 -17.10
C ILE A 145 6.18 -1.00 -18.62
N VAL A 146 6.12 0.23 -19.12
CA VAL A 146 6.11 0.51 -20.57
C VAL A 146 7.40 0.02 -21.22
N THR A 147 8.56 0.27 -20.61
CA THR A 147 9.85 -0.14 -21.17
C THR A 147 9.94 -1.65 -21.27
N GLN A 148 9.55 -2.40 -20.24
CA GLN A 148 9.62 -3.88 -20.28
C GLN A 148 8.67 -4.48 -21.32
N VAL A 149 7.50 -3.87 -21.54
CA VAL A 149 6.56 -4.30 -22.58
C VAL A 149 7.08 -3.98 -23.98
N VAL A 150 7.55 -2.76 -24.22
CA VAL A 150 8.05 -2.31 -25.53
C VAL A 150 9.32 -3.06 -25.96
N VAL A 151 10.24 -3.32 -25.02
CA VAL A 151 11.46 -4.11 -25.28
C VAL A 151 11.14 -5.60 -25.52
N GLY A 152 9.91 -6.04 -25.22
CA GLY A 152 9.50 -7.43 -25.38
C GLY A 152 10.07 -8.36 -24.28
N ASN A 153 10.41 -7.81 -23.12
CA ASN A 153 10.79 -8.59 -21.94
C ASN A 153 9.57 -9.10 -21.18
N GLN A 154 8.47 -8.35 -21.22
CA GLN A 154 7.20 -8.67 -20.56
C GLN A 154 6.03 -8.54 -21.53
N LYS A 155 4.99 -9.35 -21.29
CA LYS A 155 3.70 -9.26 -21.98
C LYS A 155 2.57 -9.25 -20.96
N ILE A 156 1.66 -8.29 -21.08
CA ILE A 156 0.43 -8.28 -20.28
C ILE A 156 -0.54 -9.30 -20.87
N GLN A 157 -0.88 -10.30 -20.08
CA GLN A 157 -1.84 -11.33 -20.46
C GLN A 157 -2.56 -11.87 -19.24
N PHE A 158 -3.70 -12.51 -19.47
CA PHE A 158 -4.45 -13.17 -18.42
C PHE A 158 -3.69 -14.38 -17.87
N VAL A 159 -3.58 -14.46 -16.54
CA VAL A 159 -2.96 -15.59 -15.85
C VAL A 159 -4.02 -16.30 -15.00
N PRO A 160 -4.45 -17.52 -15.38
CA PRO A 160 -5.49 -18.28 -14.66
C PRO A 160 -5.22 -18.44 -13.16
N GLY A 161 -3.95 -18.74 -12.80
CA GLY A 161 -3.56 -18.96 -11.41
C GLY A 161 -3.74 -17.76 -10.48
N TYR A 162 -3.89 -16.54 -11.03
CA TYR A 162 -4.14 -15.33 -10.25
C TYR A 162 -5.51 -14.70 -10.55
N ALA A 163 -6.30 -15.27 -11.47
CA ALA A 163 -7.57 -14.71 -11.95
C ALA A 163 -7.49 -13.20 -12.31
N VAL A 164 -6.36 -12.78 -12.89
CA VAL A 164 -6.06 -11.38 -13.24
C VAL A 164 -5.18 -11.34 -14.47
N CYS A 165 -5.33 -10.27 -15.25
CA CYS A 165 -4.33 -9.90 -16.23
C CYS A 165 -3.12 -9.29 -15.53
N THR A 166 -1.91 -9.74 -15.85
CA THR A 166 -0.68 -9.24 -15.25
C THR A 166 0.49 -9.36 -16.23
N SER A 167 1.64 -8.79 -15.87
CA SER A 167 2.86 -8.89 -16.67
C SER A 167 3.50 -10.26 -16.51
N THR A 168 3.58 -11.00 -17.61
CA THR A 168 4.30 -12.27 -17.70
C THR A 168 5.66 -12.06 -18.37
N HIS A 169 6.65 -12.84 -17.96
CA HIS A 169 8.02 -12.70 -18.47
C HIS A 169 8.23 -13.58 -19.69
N LEU A 170 8.69 -13.00 -20.80
CA LEU A 170 8.96 -13.72 -22.04
C LEU A 170 10.37 -14.33 -22.08
N ARG A 171 11.30 -13.82 -21.26
CA ARG A 171 12.70 -14.24 -21.20
C ARG A 171 13.06 -14.65 -19.77
N GLU A 172 13.78 -15.77 -19.60
CA GLU A 172 14.25 -16.22 -18.29
C GLU A 172 15.18 -15.21 -17.62
N ALA A 173 16.06 -14.55 -18.39
CA ALA A 173 16.91 -13.48 -17.85
C ALA A 173 16.08 -12.31 -17.30
N ALA A 174 15.01 -11.90 -17.99
CA ALA A 174 14.12 -10.83 -17.52
C ALA A 174 13.36 -11.24 -16.25
N LYS A 175 12.94 -12.50 -16.17
CA LYS A 175 12.33 -13.10 -14.98
C LYS A 175 13.28 -13.06 -13.78
N VAL A 176 14.53 -13.50 -13.95
CA VAL A 176 15.55 -13.46 -12.89
C VAL A 176 15.80 -12.01 -12.44
N ILE A 177 16.02 -11.08 -13.37
CA ILE A 177 16.23 -9.66 -13.04
C ILE A 177 15.02 -9.09 -12.27
N HIS A 178 13.81 -9.42 -12.70
CA HIS A 178 12.59 -8.93 -12.06
C HIS A 178 12.47 -9.43 -10.62
N TYR A 179 12.57 -10.74 -10.38
CA TYR A 179 12.39 -11.31 -9.05
C TYR A 179 13.58 -11.06 -8.12
N SER A 180 14.80 -10.99 -8.65
CA SER A 180 16.01 -10.76 -7.84
C SER A 180 16.32 -9.30 -7.56
N PHE A 181 15.81 -8.36 -8.37
CA PHE A 181 16.15 -6.93 -8.23
C PHE A 181 14.90 -6.05 -8.12
N VAL A 182 13.98 -6.14 -9.06
CA VAL A 182 12.82 -5.23 -9.12
C VAL A 182 11.89 -5.45 -7.92
N VAL A 183 11.52 -6.70 -7.64
CA VAL A 183 10.63 -7.04 -6.52
C VAL A 183 11.26 -6.64 -5.17
N PRO A 184 12.54 -6.93 -4.88
CA PRO A 184 13.18 -6.44 -3.67
C PRO A 184 13.19 -4.91 -3.54
N VAL A 185 13.48 -4.18 -4.61
CA VAL A 185 13.58 -2.71 -4.58
C VAL A 185 12.22 -2.04 -4.42
N PHE A 186 11.19 -2.52 -5.11
CA PHE A 186 9.86 -1.88 -5.13
C PHE A 186 8.85 -2.47 -4.15
N VAL A 187 9.14 -3.62 -3.55
CA VAL A 187 8.23 -4.28 -2.59
C VAL A 187 8.91 -4.53 -1.26
N VAL A 188 9.98 -5.33 -1.23
CA VAL A 188 10.61 -5.75 0.04
C VAL A 188 11.26 -4.58 0.77
N GLY A 189 12.02 -3.74 0.06
CA GLY A 189 12.65 -2.54 0.60
C GLY A 189 11.64 -1.58 1.21
N PRO A 190 10.57 -1.19 0.49
CA PRO A 190 9.46 -0.41 1.01
C PRO A 190 8.85 -0.96 2.29
N ILE A 191 8.62 -2.28 2.35
CA ILE A 191 8.10 -2.94 3.56
C ILE A 191 9.09 -2.78 4.72
N VAL A 192 10.37 -3.08 4.52
CA VAL A 192 11.41 -2.96 5.55
C VAL A 192 11.53 -1.52 6.05
N ILE A 193 11.61 -0.55 5.14
CA ILE A 193 11.74 0.87 5.48
C ILE A 193 10.50 1.37 6.23
N THR A 194 9.31 1.01 5.77
CA THR A 194 8.04 1.35 6.43
C THR A 194 8.02 0.81 7.85
N THR A 195 8.36 -0.47 8.05
CA THR A 195 8.42 -1.10 9.37
C THR A 195 9.40 -0.37 10.27
N ILE A 196 10.63 -0.10 9.82
CA ILE A 196 11.63 0.65 10.59
C ILE A 196 11.10 2.04 10.99
N CYS A 197 10.49 2.77 10.05
CA CYS A 197 9.93 4.09 10.31
C CYS A 197 8.82 4.02 11.36
N CYS A 198 7.87 3.09 11.21
CA CYS A 198 6.77 2.88 12.15
C CYS A 198 7.27 2.50 13.55
N CYS A 199 8.22 1.58 13.67
CA CYS A 199 8.82 1.21 14.96
C CYS A 199 9.47 2.42 15.64
N ARG A 200 10.21 3.25 14.88
CA ARG A 200 10.87 4.45 15.42
C ARG A 200 9.86 5.52 15.84
N ILE A 201 8.79 5.72 15.08
CA ILE A 201 7.68 6.61 15.45
C ILE A 201 7.05 6.13 16.75
N PHE A 202 6.67 4.84 16.84
CA PHE A 202 6.02 4.28 18.00
C PHE A 202 6.87 4.41 19.26
N LYS A 203 8.17 4.06 19.20
CA LYS A 203 9.11 4.26 20.30
C LYS A 203 9.21 5.72 20.75
N THR A 204 9.20 6.66 19.80
CA THR A 204 9.26 8.10 20.10
C THR A 204 8.00 8.58 20.80
N ILE A 205 6.82 8.14 20.34
CA ILE A 205 5.53 8.47 20.95
C ILE A 205 5.45 7.88 22.36
N ARG A 206 5.78 6.59 22.54
CA ARG A 206 5.77 5.94 23.86
C ARG A 206 6.68 6.66 24.85
N ARG A 207 7.87 7.12 24.41
CA ARG A 207 8.77 7.91 25.26
C ARG A 207 8.14 9.24 25.68
N HIS A 208 7.49 9.96 24.76
CA HIS A 208 6.80 11.21 25.09
C HIS A 208 5.63 10.98 26.05
N ASN A 209 4.81 9.96 25.80
CA ASN A 209 3.69 9.60 26.68
C ASN A 209 4.18 9.20 28.07
N ASN A 210 5.29 8.45 28.18
CA ASN A 210 5.87 8.11 29.47
C ASN A 210 6.40 9.35 30.21
N VAL A 211 7.04 10.29 29.53
CA VAL A 211 7.49 11.56 30.14
C VAL A 211 6.30 12.39 30.61
N LEU A 212 5.22 12.45 29.82
CA LEU A 212 3.99 13.13 30.22
C LEU A 212 3.33 12.42 31.40
N ALA A 213 3.28 11.09 31.41
CA ALA A 213 2.76 10.29 32.52
C ALA A 213 3.60 10.45 33.79
N VAL A 214 4.93 10.56 33.69
CA VAL A 214 5.81 10.87 34.84
C VAL A 214 5.60 12.31 35.30
N LYS A 215 5.40 13.26 34.38
CA LYS A 215 5.11 14.67 34.74
C LYS A 215 3.73 14.80 35.40
N ASP A 216 2.75 14.04 34.94
CA ASP A 216 1.41 13.98 35.51
C ASP A 216 1.40 13.22 36.84
N LYS A 217 2.14 12.12 36.95
CA LYS A 217 2.42 11.45 38.24
C LYS A 217 3.19 12.35 39.19
N SER A 218 4.14 13.18 38.76
CA SER A 218 4.81 14.16 39.65
C SER A 218 3.86 15.27 40.12
N LYS A 219 2.81 15.58 39.33
CA LYS A 219 1.69 16.43 39.74
C LYS A 219 0.74 15.70 40.70
N HIS A 220 0.51 14.41 40.47
CA HIS A 220 -0.39 13.57 41.26
C HIS A 220 0.27 12.91 42.48
N GLU A 221 1.59 12.83 42.61
CA GLU A 221 2.33 12.28 43.76
C GLU A 221 2.55 13.32 44.87
N GLY A 222 2.05 14.55 44.69
CA GLY A 222 1.53 15.36 45.80
C GLY A 222 0.21 14.81 46.38
N GLY A 223 -0.33 13.71 45.83
CA GLY A 223 -1.63 13.13 46.15
C GLY A 223 -1.80 11.68 45.66
N ARG A 224 -1.10 10.76 46.32
CA ARG A 224 -1.41 9.31 46.43
C ARG A 224 -0.83 8.36 45.36
N LYS A 225 -0.08 7.41 45.92
CA LYS A 225 0.71 6.30 45.36
C LYS A 225 -0.14 5.20 44.69
N ASN A 226 0.51 4.52 43.73
CA ASN A 226 0.20 3.21 43.12
C ASN A 226 -1.08 3.21 42.25
N GLU A 227 -1.08 2.71 41.01
CA GLU A 227 -1.04 1.29 40.66
C GLU A 227 -0.44 1.02 39.25
N ALA A 228 -0.24 -0.27 39.01
CA ALA A 228 0.53 -0.90 37.95
C ALA A 228 0.02 -0.68 36.51
N CYS A 229 0.97 -0.68 35.56
CA CYS A 229 0.70 -1.09 34.18
C CYS A 229 1.94 -1.83 33.69
N LEU A 230 2.02 -3.11 34.04
CA LEU A 230 3.09 -4.02 33.63
C LEU A 230 2.51 -5.14 32.74
N ASP A 231 1.69 -4.79 31.74
CA ASP A 231 1.21 -5.76 30.72
C ASP A 231 1.37 -5.29 29.27
N SER A 232 1.64 -4.01 29.00
CA SER A 232 1.71 -3.51 27.61
C SER A 232 3.13 -3.61 27.00
N ALA A 233 4.17 -3.89 27.79
CA ALA A 233 5.54 -3.95 27.28
C ALA A 233 5.93 -5.33 26.72
N VAL A 234 5.43 -6.42 27.31
CA VAL A 234 5.75 -7.79 26.89
C VAL A 234 4.99 -8.15 25.61
N ILE A 235 3.77 -7.62 25.39
CA ILE A 235 3.00 -7.77 24.15
C ILE A 235 3.58 -6.91 23.01
N THR A 236 3.94 -5.64 23.26
CA THR A 236 4.55 -4.77 22.22
C THR A 236 5.92 -5.23 21.75
N LEU A 237 6.64 -5.93 22.62
CA LEU A 237 7.86 -6.57 22.20
C LEU A 237 7.56 -7.92 21.56
N ILE A 238 6.57 -8.74 21.98
CA ILE A 238 6.17 -9.84 21.08
C ILE A 238 5.88 -9.37 19.66
N GLU A 239 5.21 -8.24 19.58
CA GLU A 239 4.79 -7.57 18.37
C GLU A 239 5.88 -6.85 17.57
N CYS A 240 7.08 -6.66 18.13
CA CYS A 240 8.25 -6.25 17.35
C CYS A 240 9.09 -7.46 16.92
N TYR A 241 9.14 -8.53 17.74
CA TYR A 241 9.88 -9.77 17.47
C TYR A 241 9.50 -10.92 18.43
N ASN A 242 9.55 -10.60 19.73
CA ASN A 242 9.11 -11.28 20.95
C ASN A 242 9.23 -10.23 22.11
#